data_AF-A0A800F6K7-F1
#
_entry.id   AF-A0A800F6K7-F1
#
_cell.length_a   1.000
_cell.length_b   1.000
_cell.length_c   1.000
_cell.angle_alpha   90.00
_cell.angle_beta   90.00
_cell.angle_gamma   90.00
#
_symmetry.space_group_name_H-M   'P 1'
#
loop_
_entity.id
_entity.type
_entity.pdbx_description
1 polymer ?
#
loop_
_entity_poly.entity_id
_entity_poly.type
_entity_poly.pdbx_seq_one_letter_code
_entity_poly.pdbx_strand_id
1 'polypeptide(L)'
;MVCYDRSDERDRRPFAVQCTSLANLARVAQNRRIRAATADGAEEGAAIAAAEANGTREAVEYGSLFMAASGADPASAGIHRTVSVPGATAESTGFPTTRAQGGVYLMAAGTGAAHLMLPGR
;
A
#
# COMPACT_ATOMS: atom_id res chain seq x y z
N MET A 1 -14.99 -5.66 3.01
CA MET A 1 -13.95 -5.14 2.10
C MET A 1 -14.62 -4.30 1.04
N VAL A 2 -14.00 -3.20 0.62
CA VAL A 2 -14.49 -2.29 -0.43
C VAL A 2 -13.43 -2.18 -1.51
N CYS A 3 -13.86 -2.15 -2.77
CA CYS A 3 -13.00 -1.97 -3.93
C CYS A 3 -13.31 -0.63 -4.59
N TYR A 4 -12.28 0.03 -5.11
CA TYR A 4 -12.40 1.33 -5.75
C TYR A 4 -11.47 1.42 -6.96
N ASP A 5 -11.94 2.15 -7.97
CA ASP A 5 -11.17 2.43 -9.16
C ASP A 5 -10.04 3.43 -8.85
N ARG A 6 -8.91 3.22 -9.51
CA ARG A 6 -7.71 4.05 -9.42
C ARG A 6 -7.13 4.30 -10.81
N SER A 7 -7.88 4.00 -11.88
CA SER A 7 -7.41 4.16 -13.26
C SER A 7 -7.21 5.64 -13.63
N ASP A 8 -7.88 6.54 -12.91
CA ASP A 8 -7.77 8.00 -13.01
C ASP A 8 -6.52 8.57 -12.31
N GLU A 9 -5.81 7.78 -11.51
CA GLU A 9 -4.61 8.23 -10.82
C GLU A 9 -3.41 8.32 -11.76
N ARG A 10 -2.57 9.34 -11.54
CA ARG A 10 -1.25 9.49 -12.18
C ARG A 10 -0.46 8.17 -12.14
N ASP A 11 0.24 7.86 -13.23
CA ASP A 11 1.13 6.69 -13.40
C ASP A 11 0.45 5.31 -13.26
N ARG A 12 -0.88 5.23 -13.36
CA ARG A 12 -1.60 3.95 -13.34
C ARG A 12 -1.80 3.36 -14.72
N ARG A 13 -2.03 2.05 -14.74
CA ARG A 13 -2.42 1.31 -15.93
C ARG A 13 -3.90 1.57 -16.23
N PRO A 14 -4.35 1.38 -17.49
CA PRO A 14 -5.74 1.63 -17.88
C PRO A 14 -6.76 0.87 -17.03
N PHE A 15 -6.45 -0.37 -16.63
CA PHE A 15 -7.18 -1.05 -15.58
C PHE A 15 -6.37 -0.98 -14.28
N ALA A 16 -6.94 -0.36 -13.24
CA ALA A 16 -6.34 -0.29 -11.92
C ALA A 16 -7.43 -0.22 -10.84
N VAL A 17 -7.57 -1.30 -10.06
CA VAL A 17 -8.53 -1.40 -8.94
C VAL A 17 -7.75 -1.73 -7.66
N GLN A 18 -8.16 -1.17 -6.53
CA GLN A 18 -7.67 -1.59 -5.22
C GLN A 18 -8.83 -1.88 -4.27
N CYS A 19 -8.66 -2.92 -3.46
CA CYS A 19 -9.61 -3.33 -2.43
C CYS A 19 -8.95 -3.32 -1.05
N THR A 20 -9.69 -2.88 -0.03
CA THR A 20 -9.23 -2.92 1.37
C THR A 20 -10.39 -2.88 2.37
N SER A 21 -10.08 -2.88 3.67
CA SER A 21 -11.06 -2.69 4.74
C SER A 21 -11.73 -1.32 4.67
N LEU A 22 -12.98 -1.24 5.12
CA LEU A 22 -13.70 0.04 5.25
C LEU A 22 -12.99 0.99 6.24
N ALA A 23 -12.32 0.43 7.25
CA ALA A 23 -11.55 1.20 8.23
C ALA A 23 -10.37 1.98 7.60
N ASN A 24 -9.91 1.58 6.42
CA ASN A 24 -8.78 2.22 5.74
C ASN A 24 -9.17 3.37 4.81
N LEU A 25 -10.46 3.70 4.69
CA LEU A 25 -10.91 4.68 3.70
C LEU A 25 -10.34 6.09 3.93
N ALA A 26 -10.10 6.49 5.18
CA ALA A 26 -9.42 7.76 5.48
C ALA A 26 -7.97 7.78 4.95
N ARG A 27 -7.20 6.72 5.25
CA ARG A 27 -5.84 6.50 4.71
C ARG A 27 -5.82 6.47 3.18
N VAL A 28 -6.81 5.84 2.55
CA VAL A 28 -6.96 5.82 1.08
C VAL A 28 -7.21 7.23 0.54
N ALA A 29 -8.16 7.97 1.13
CA ALA A 29 -8.47 9.32 0.69
C ALA A 29 -7.27 10.26 0.84
N GLN A 30 -6.51 10.16 1.95
CA GLN A 30 -5.28 10.92 2.13
C GLN A 30 -4.24 10.59 1.04
N ASN A 31 -4.02 9.30 0.73
CA ASN A 31 -3.08 8.89 -0.32
C ASN A 31 -3.47 9.47 -1.68
N ARG A 32 -4.76 9.40 -2.03
CA ARG A 32 -5.25 9.92 -3.31
C ARG A 32 -5.10 11.44 -3.41
N ARG A 33 -5.36 12.17 -2.32
CA ARG A 33 -5.12 13.63 -2.27
C ARG A 33 -3.64 13.97 -2.43
N ILE A 34 -2.76 13.27 -1.71
CA ILE A 34 -1.31 13.47 -1.85
C ILE A 34 -0.88 13.21 -3.30
N ARG A 35 -1.27 12.07 -3.88
CA ARG A 35 -0.95 11.75 -5.27
C ARG A 35 -1.45 12.81 -6.25
N ALA A 36 -2.68 13.29 -6.08
CA ALA A 36 -3.22 14.33 -6.95
C ALA A 36 -2.50 15.69 -6.79
N ALA A 37 -1.90 15.95 -5.63
CA ALA A 37 -1.19 17.19 -5.33
C ALA A 37 0.30 17.17 -5.68
N THR A 38 0.88 16.02 -6.03
CA THR A 38 2.30 15.89 -6.36
C THR A 38 2.55 15.61 -7.83
N ALA A 39 3.73 16.00 -8.32
CA ALA A 39 4.11 15.79 -9.71
C ALA A 39 4.53 14.35 -10.00
N ASP A 40 5.18 13.69 -9.04
CA ASP A 40 5.74 12.36 -9.22
C ASP A 40 5.74 11.51 -7.93
N GLY A 41 6.31 10.31 -8.04
CA GLY A 41 6.44 9.38 -6.92
C GLY A 41 7.44 9.80 -5.84
N ALA A 42 8.46 10.60 -6.18
CA ALA A 42 9.43 11.09 -5.21
C ALA A 42 8.81 12.14 -4.31
N GLU A 43 8.08 13.09 -4.88
CA GLU A 43 7.30 14.08 -4.13
C GLU A 43 6.17 13.43 -3.31
N GLU A 44 5.48 12.43 -3.87
CA GLU A 44 4.47 11.65 -3.13
C GLU A 44 5.09 10.96 -1.90
N GLY A 45 6.26 10.34 -2.08
CA GLY A 45 7.02 9.73 -0.98
C GLY A 45 7.43 10.74 0.09
N ALA A 46 7.93 11.91 -0.31
CA ALA A 46 8.31 12.98 0.60
C ALA A 46 7.10 13.53 1.40
N ALA A 47 5.96 13.74 0.74
CA ALA A 47 4.74 14.19 1.40
C ALA A 47 4.19 13.16 2.40
N ILE A 48 4.25 11.87 2.07
CA ILE A 48 3.89 10.79 2.99
C ILE A 48 4.85 10.76 4.20
N ALA A 49 6.16 10.85 3.97
CA ALA A 49 7.15 10.87 5.03
C ALA A 49 6.97 12.07 5.97
N ALA A 50 6.65 13.25 5.43
CA ALA A 50 6.35 14.44 6.22
C ALA A 50 5.10 14.23 7.08
N ALA A 51 4.03 13.64 6.53
CA ALA A 51 2.81 13.32 7.26
C ALA A 51 3.04 12.30 8.40
N GLU A 52 3.92 11.31 8.18
CA GLU A 52 4.32 10.36 9.23
C GLU A 52 5.13 11.09 10.33
N ALA A 53 6.11 11.90 9.95
CA ALA A 53 6.99 12.59 10.90
C ALA A 53 6.25 13.62 11.78
N ASN A 54 5.23 14.30 11.25
CA ASN A 54 4.45 15.29 11.99
C ASN A 54 3.16 14.69 12.62
N GLY A 55 2.94 13.38 12.51
CA GLY A 55 1.79 12.68 13.10
C GLY A 55 0.44 12.95 12.43
N THR A 56 0.41 13.55 11.23
CA THR A 56 -0.84 13.81 10.49
C THR A 56 -1.22 12.68 9.54
N ARG A 57 -0.44 11.60 9.52
CA ARG A 57 -0.77 10.43 8.72
C ARG A 57 -1.99 9.72 9.28
N GLU A 58 -3.01 9.54 8.45
CA GLU A 58 -4.21 8.77 8.80
C GLU A 58 -3.84 7.35 9.21
N ALA A 59 -4.44 6.77 10.24
CA ALA A 59 -4.09 5.39 10.63
C ALA A 59 -4.47 4.35 9.55
N VAL A 60 -3.78 3.22 9.54
CA VAL A 60 -4.17 2.03 8.77
C VAL A 60 -4.51 0.92 9.75
N GLU A 61 -5.54 0.13 9.46
CA GLU A 61 -5.98 -0.97 10.30
C GLU A 61 -4.93 -2.09 10.30
N TYR A 62 -4.42 -2.44 11.47
CA TYR A 62 -3.48 -3.54 11.62
C TYR A 62 -4.12 -4.87 11.19
N GLY A 63 -3.38 -5.68 10.42
CA GLY A 63 -3.87 -6.94 9.86
C GLY A 63 -4.77 -6.78 8.65
N SER A 64 -5.06 -5.55 8.20
CA SER A 64 -5.94 -5.32 7.06
C SER A 64 -5.26 -5.62 5.72
N LEU A 65 -6.01 -6.27 4.83
CA LEU A 65 -5.58 -6.62 3.49
C LEU A 65 -5.71 -5.43 2.54
N PHE A 66 -4.70 -5.22 1.69
CA PHE A 66 -4.80 -4.46 0.46
C PHE A 66 -4.57 -5.40 -0.72
N MET A 67 -5.50 -5.40 -1.67
CA MET A 67 -5.33 -6.11 -2.94
C MET A 67 -5.44 -5.11 -4.07
N ALA A 68 -4.41 -5.00 -4.90
CA ALA A 68 -4.43 -4.18 -6.10
C ALA A 68 -4.39 -5.07 -7.34
N ALA A 69 -5.30 -4.87 -8.27
CA ALA A 69 -5.27 -5.48 -9.60
C ALA A 69 -4.94 -4.39 -10.62
N SER A 70 -3.95 -4.61 -11.48
CA SER A 70 -3.60 -3.63 -12.51
C SER A 70 -3.08 -4.28 -13.79
N GLY A 71 -3.52 -3.76 -14.94
CA GLY A 71 -3.24 -4.32 -16.26
C GLY A 71 -3.69 -3.40 -17.40
N ALA A 72 -3.51 -3.85 -18.65
CA ALA A 72 -4.10 -3.17 -19.79
C ALA A 72 -5.64 -3.30 -19.77
N ASP A 73 -6.12 -4.41 -19.22
CA ASP A 73 -7.51 -4.81 -19.10
C ASP A 73 -7.67 -5.77 -17.89
N PRO A 74 -8.91 -6.12 -17.49
CA PRO A 74 -9.14 -7.03 -16.36
C PRO A 74 -8.54 -8.43 -16.53
N ALA A 75 -8.48 -8.96 -17.76
CA ALA A 75 -8.01 -10.33 -18.03
C ALA A 75 -6.48 -10.44 -17.97
N SER A 76 -5.75 -9.36 -18.31
CA SER A 76 -4.30 -9.29 -18.24
C SER A 76 -3.75 -8.79 -16.88
N ALA A 77 -4.64 -8.42 -15.95
CA ALA A 77 -4.26 -7.80 -14.69
C ALA A 77 -3.40 -8.72 -13.80
N GLY A 78 -2.30 -8.17 -13.29
CA GLY A 78 -1.55 -8.77 -12.18
C GLY A 78 -2.18 -8.36 -10.86
N ILE A 79 -2.21 -9.27 -9.89
CA ILE A 79 -2.71 -9.01 -8.54
C ILE A 79 -1.52 -8.85 -7.59
N HIS A 80 -1.54 -7.80 -6.79
CA HIS A 80 -0.58 -7.51 -5.74
C HIS A 80 -1.30 -7.46 -4.39
N ARG A 81 -0.78 -8.17 -3.39
CA ARG A 81 -1.46 -8.33 -2.09
C ARG A 81 -0.52 -7.99 -0.96
N THR A 82 -0.99 -7.17 -0.03
CA THR A 82 -0.25 -6.83 1.19
C THR A 82 -1.14 -6.84 2.42
N VAL A 83 -0.56 -7.12 3.58
CA VAL A 83 -1.23 -7.00 4.88
C VAL A 83 -0.56 -5.90 5.68
N SER A 84 -1.33 -4.91 6.13
CA SER A 84 -0.81 -3.77 6.88
C SER A 84 -0.43 -4.19 8.29
N VAL A 85 0.80 -3.90 8.71
CA VAL A 85 1.31 -4.20 10.05
C VAL A 85 2.11 -3.00 10.57
N PRO A 86 1.49 -1.81 10.72
CA PRO A 86 2.17 -0.57 11.07
C PRO A 86 3.01 -0.73 12.35
N GLY A 87 4.26 -0.25 12.32
CA GLY A 87 5.22 -0.34 13.41
C GLY A 87 5.90 -1.70 13.58
N ALA A 88 5.50 -2.73 12.84
CA ALA A 88 6.04 -4.07 13.00
C ALA A 88 7.49 -4.18 12.49
N THR A 89 8.28 -5.03 13.15
CA THR A 89 9.68 -5.33 12.80
C THR A 89 9.87 -6.80 12.42
N ALA A 90 11.07 -7.16 11.98
CA ALA A 90 11.40 -8.56 11.71
C ALA A 90 11.25 -9.41 12.99
N GLU A 91 11.68 -8.87 14.12
CA GLU A 91 11.61 -9.50 15.44
C GLU A 91 10.17 -9.69 15.90
N SER A 92 9.30 -8.69 15.67
CA SER A 92 7.90 -8.77 16.12
C SER A 92 7.03 -9.67 15.26
N THR A 93 7.43 -9.96 14.02
CA THR A 93 6.62 -10.73 13.06
C THR A 93 7.20 -12.10 12.70
N GLY A 94 8.51 -12.28 12.87
CA GLY A 94 9.23 -13.47 12.41
C GLY A 94 9.40 -13.56 10.90
N PHE A 95 8.94 -12.57 10.11
CA PHE A 95 9.09 -12.59 8.66
C PHE A 95 10.41 -11.93 8.22
N PRO A 96 11.05 -12.42 7.14
CA PRO A 96 12.23 -11.78 6.58
C PRO A 96 11.89 -10.40 6.04
N THR A 97 12.86 -9.49 5.98
CA THR A 97 12.68 -8.14 5.40
C THR A 97 13.03 -8.08 3.91
N THR A 98 13.25 -9.23 3.27
CA THR A 98 13.65 -9.32 1.86
C THR A 98 12.89 -10.43 1.14
N ARG A 99 12.68 -10.23 -0.16
CA ARG A 99 12.03 -11.23 -1.05
C ARG A 99 12.88 -12.47 -1.35
N ALA A 100 14.15 -12.49 -0.95
CA ALA A 100 15.12 -13.49 -1.40
C ALA A 100 14.75 -14.93 -1.01
N GLN A 101 13.94 -15.09 0.03
CA GLN A 101 13.51 -16.39 0.56
C GLN A 101 12.26 -16.94 -0.15
N GLY A 102 11.72 -16.22 -1.14
CA GLY A 102 10.59 -16.68 -1.96
C GLY A 102 9.22 -16.71 -1.27
N GLY A 103 9.16 -16.44 0.04
CA GLY A 103 7.93 -16.39 0.84
C GLY A 103 7.47 -14.98 1.19
N VAL A 104 6.50 -14.90 2.11
CA VAL A 104 6.02 -13.63 2.69
C VAL A 104 7.17 -12.89 3.34
N TYR A 105 7.25 -11.58 3.12
CA TYR A 105 8.30 -10.74 3.69
C TYR A 105 7.77 -9.38 4.15
N LEU A 106 8.39 -8.82 5.18
CA LEU A 106 8.08 -7.52 5.74
C LEU A 106 8.77 -6.41 4.94
N MET A 107 8.01 -5.40 4.54
CA MET A 107 8.53 -4.15 3.98
C MET A 107 8.31 -2.99 4.96
N ALA A 108 9.18 -1.98 4.84
CA ALA A 108 9.13 -0.75 5.64
C ALA A 108 9.07 -1.00 7.17
N ALA A 109 9.83 -2.01 7.63
CA ALA A 109 9.89 -2.43 9.03
C ALA A 109 10.12 -1.24 9.98
N GLY A 110 9.39 -1.21 11.09
CA GLY A 110 9.46 -0.17 12.12
C GLY A 110 8.77 1.15 11.77
N THR A 111 8.14 1.28 10.60
CA THR A 111 7.44 2.51 10.17
C THR A 111 5.92 2.34 10.22
N GLY A 112 5.18 3.46 10.20
CA GLY A 112 3.72 3.46 10.02
C GLY A 112 3.24 2.85 8.69
N ALA A 113 4.14 2.65 7.74
CA ALA A 113 3.87 2.01 6.44
C ALA A 113 4.26 0.53 6.39
N ALA A 114 4.70 -0.07 7.51
CA ALA A 114 5.10 -1.47 7.57
C ALA A 114 3.98 -2.40 7.06
N HIS A 115 4.32 -3.32 6.17
CA HIS A 115 3.37 -4.27 5.59
C HIS A 115 4.03 -5.59 5.18
N LEU A 116 3.28 -6.68 5.27
CA LEU A 116 3.66 -7.98 4.73
C LEU A 116 3.32 -8.03 3.25
N MET A 117 4.31 -8.37 2.44
CA MET A 117 4.16 -8.64 1.02
C MET A 117 3.81 -10.12 0.85
N LEU A 118 2.73 -10.41 0.12
CA LEU A 118 2.32 -11.78 -0.19
C LEU A 118 2.68 -12.08 -1.65
N PRO A 119 3.77 -12.83 -1.92
CA PRO A 119 4.16 -13.19 -3.28
C PRO A 119 3.14 -14.14 -3.92
N GLY A 120 2.95 -14.01 -5.23
CA GLY A 120 2.00 -14.79 -6.01
C GLY A 120 1.29 -13.91 -7.03
N ARG A 121 0.70 -14.54 -8.06
CA ARG A 121 -0.28 -13.89 -8.94
C ARG A 121 -1.68 -14.23 -8.46
#